data_AF-A0A8T5SWT3-F1
#
_entry.id   AF-A0A8T5SWT3-F1
#
_cell.length_a   1.000
_cell.length_b   1.000
_cell.length_c   1.000
_cell.angle_alpha   90.00
_cell.angle_beta   90.00
_cell.angle_gamma   90.00
#
_symmetry.space_group_name_H-M   'P 1'
#
loop_
_entity.id
_entity.type
_entity.pdbx_description
1 polymer ?
#
loop_
_entity_poly.entity_id
_entity_poly.type
_entity_poly.pdbx_seq_one_letter_code
_entity_poly.pdbx_strand_id
1 'polypeptide(L)'
;MTIAPVQVMASQQAGTIPVMEKVVTPSVVRTWDPVTLLYDEQFHDPAEVDEEIENMNSLVPELVDLEIIGQSYEGRNLTCLRITNELNTVQKAKTLVVAQHHG
;
A
#
# COMPACT_ATOMS: atom_id res chain seq x y z
N MET A 1 31.54 35.08 -48.16
CA MET A 1 31.02 35.13 -46.77
C MET A 1 31.49 33.88 -46.04
N THR A 2 32.38 34.04 -45.06
CA THR A 2 32.89 32.96 -44.21
C THR A 2 32.05 32.90 -42.94
N ILE A 3 31.36 31.78 -42.71
CA ILE A 3 30.57 31.54 -41.49
C ILE A 3 31.54 30.96 -40.45
N ALA A 4 31.74 31.67 -39.35
CA ALA A 4 32.57 31.18 -38.25
C ALA A 4 31.82 30.11 -37.43
N PRO A 5 32.51 29.06 -36.91
CA PRO A 5 31.86 28.03 -36.12
C PRO A 5 31.45 28.59 -34.75
N VAL A 6 30.18 28.39 -34.37
CA VAL A 6 29.67 28.67 -33.04
C VAL A 6 30.21 27.63 -32.08
N GLN A 7 31.11 28.02 -31.19
CA GLN A 7 31.62 27.19 -30.12
C GLN A 7 30.60 27.14 -28.99
N VAL A 8 29.73 26.12 -28.97
CA VAL A 8 28.82 25.87 -27.86
C VAL A 8 29.62 25.19 -26.75
N MET A 9 30.00 25.94 -25.71
CA MET A 9 30.53 25.34 -24.49
C MET A 9 29.36 24.77 -23.69
N ALA A 10 29.33 23.46 -23.51
CA ALA A 10 28.43 22.84 -22.55
C ALA A 10 28.78 23.37 -21.15
N SER A 11 27.89 24.15 -20.54
CA SER A 11 28.02 24.52 -19.14
C SER A 11 27.42 23.41 -18.29
N GLN A 12 28.18 22.93 -17.30
CA GLN A 12 27.73 21.93 -16.37
C GLN A 12 26.71 22.59 -15.44
N GLN A 13 25.43 22.29 -15.64
CA GLN A 13 24.38 22.76 -14.75
C GLN A 13 24.62 22.08 -13.39
N ALA A 14 25.04 22.85 -12.40
CA ALA A 14 25.21 22.37 -11.03
C ALA A 14 23.83 21.97 -10.50
N GLY A 15 23.47 20.70 -10.72
CA GLY A 15 22.20 20.15 -10.25
C GLY A 15 22.16 20.19 -8.74
N THR A 16 21.08 20.71 -8.17
CA THR A 16 20.75 20.54 -6.76
C THR A 16 20.72 19.05 -6.44
N ILE A 17 21.62 18.61 -5.55
CA ILE A 17 21.61 17.23 -5.04
C ILE A 17 20.36 17.09 -4.17
N PRO A 18 19.43 16.16 -4.47
CA PRO A 18 18.29 15.91 -3.61
C PRO A 18 18.79 15.42 -2.25
N VAL A 19 18.45 16.14 -1.19
CA VAL A 19 18.75 15.73 0.19
C VAL A 19 17.57 14.91 0.69
N MET A 20 17.82 13.64 1.04
CA MET A 20 16.81 12.82 1.72
C MET A 20 16.77 13.24 3.19
N GLU A 21 15.63 13.78 3.62
CA GLU A 21 15.38 14.08 5.03
C GLU A 21 14.44 13.04 5.63
N LYS A 22 14.81 12.49 6.80
CA LYS A 22 13.94 11.59 7.54
C LYS A 22 12.88 12.42 8.26
N VAL A 23 11.63 12.34 7.78
CA VAL A 23 10.49 12.85 8.54
C VAL A 23 10.16 11.87 9.66
N VAL A 24 10.36 12.29 10.91
CA VAL A 24 9.97 11.51 12.08
C VAL A 24 8.49 11.73 12.35
N THR A 25 7.66 10.75 11.98
CA THR A 25 6.24 10.74 12.36
C THR A 25 6.07 9.99 13.68
N PRO A 26 5.45 10.59 14.71
CA PRO A 26 5.20 9.90 15.96
C PRO A 26 4.31 8.67 15.75
N SER A 27 4.58 7.60 16.50
CA SER A 27 3.72 6.42 16.51
C SER A 27 2.34 6.81 17.05
N VAL A 28 1.28 6.32 16.40
CA VAL A 28 -0.08 6.50 16.90
C VAL A 28 -0.33 5.52 18.03
N VAL A 29 -0.86 6.03 19.15
CA VAL A 29 -1.34 5.18 20.25
C VAL A 29 -2.57 4.45 19.74
N ARG A 30 -2.50 3.11 19.72
CA ARG A 30 -3.63 2.26 19.35
C ARG A 30 -4.64 2.27 20.50
N THR A 31 -5.91 2.55 20.20
CA THR A 31 -7.01 2.57 21.19
C THR A 31 -8.05 1.48 20.97
N TRP A 32 -7.90 0.68 19.91
CA TRP A 32 -8.82 -0.41 19.56
C TRP A 32 -8.43 -1.72 20.23
N ASP A 33 -9.43 -2.59 20.36
CA ASP A 33 -9.28 -3.94 20.89
C ASP A 33 -8.39 -4.81 19.99
N PRO A 34 -7.82 -5.91 20.53
CA PRO A 34 -7.11 -6.89 19.71
C PRO A 34 -7.99 -7.42 18.58
N VAL A 35 -7.42 -7.53 17.39
CA VAL A 35 -8.06 -8.26 16.29
C VAL A 35 -8.05 -9.73 16.64
N THR A 36 -9.23 -10.35 16.66
CA THR A 36 -9.42 -11.79 16.85
C THR A 36 -9.96 -12.40 15.57
N LEU A 37 -9.42 -13.57 15.20
CA LEU A 37 -9.92 -14.31 14.05
C LEU A 37 -11.25 -14.99 14.38
N LEU A 38 -12.17 -15.03 13.42
CA LEU A 38 -13.42 -15.80 13.53
C LEU A 38 -13.13 -17.30 13.52
N TYR A 39 -12.15 -17.69 12.70
CA TYR A 39 -11.83 -19.08 12.38
C TYR A 39 -10.38 -19.43 12.75
N ASP A 40 -10.01 -19.26 14.03
CA ASP A 40 -8.63 -19.48 14.45
C ASP A 40 -8.19 -20.96 14.33
N GLU A 41 -6.90 -21.18 14.08
CA GLU A 41 -6.25 -22.50 14.04
C GLU A 41 -6.80 -23.52 13.02
N GLN A 42 -7.42 -23.06 11.92
CA GLN A 42 -7.90 -23.94 10.84
C GLN A 42 -7.62 -23.42 9.43
N PHE A 43 -7.81 -24.30 8.44
CA PHE A 43 -7.86 -23.89 7.03
C PHE A 43 -9.23 -23.30 6.71
N HIS A 44 -9.25 -22.29 5.86
CA HIS A 44 -10.46 -21.58 5.47
C HIS A 44 -10.90 -21.92 4.06
N ASP A 45 -12.20 -22.11 3.87
CA ASP A 45 -12.79 -22.04 2.55
C ASP A 45 -12.93 -20.58 2.08
N PRO A 46 -13.21 -20.33 0.78
CA PRO A 46 -13.29 -18.97 0.26
C PRO A 46 -14.32 -18.07 0.96
N ALA A 47 -15.45 -18.62 1.41
CA ALA A 47 -16.47 -17.83 2.09
C ALA A 47 -16.00 -17.44 3.50
N GLU A 48 -15.34 -18.37 4.21
CA GLU A 48 -14.73 -18.09 5.51
C GLU A 48 -13.62 -17.02 5.41
N VAL A 49 -12.83 -17.04 4.32
CA VAL A 49 -11.85 -15.97 4.05
C VAL A 49 -12.52 -14.61 3.85
N ASP A 50 -13.60 -14.55 3.06
CA ASP A 50 -14.34 -13.30 2.84
C ASP A 50 -14.94 -12.76 4.14
N GLU A 51 -15.51 -13.63 4.99
CA GLU A 51 -16.03 -13.27 6.31
C GLU A 51 -14.93 -12.74 7.24
N GLU A 52 -13.75 -13.36 7.23
CA GLU A 52 -12.61 -12.92 8.04
C GLU A 52 -12.09 -11.54 7.59
N ILE A 53 -12.07 -11.28 6.29
CA ILE A 53 -11.72 -9.98 5.70
C ILE A 53 -12.70 -8.89 6.17
N GLU A 54 -14.01 -9.18 6.13
CA GLU A 54 -15.05 -8.26 6.62
C GLU A 54 -14.93 -8.03 8.13
N ASN A 55 -14.66 -9.08 8.90
CA ASN A 55 -14.43 -9.00 10.34
C ASN A 55 -13.27 -8.02 10.67
N MET A 56 -12.14 -8.14 9.98
CA MET A 56 -11.00 -7.22 10.19
C MET A 56 -11.34 -5.75 9.95
N ASN A 57 -12.08 -5.45 8.87
CA ASN A 57 -12.55 -4.09 8.61
C ASN A 57 -13.52 -3.60 9.70
N SER A 58 -14.42 -4.47 10.17
CA SER A 58 -15.39 -4.10 11.21
C SER A 58 -14.73 -3.82 12.57
N LEU A 59 -13.65 -4.53 12.91
CA LEU A 59 -12.92 -4.38 14.17
C LEU A 59 -12.01 -3.15 14.20
N VAL A 60 -11.40 -2.78 13.06
CA VAL A 60 -10.45 -1.65 12.98
C VAL A 60 -10.65 -0.84 11.69
N PRO A 61 -11.83 -0.21 11.50
CA PRO A 61 -12.16 0.50 10.25
C PRO A 61 -11.28 1.73 10.00
N GLU A 62 -10.60 2.26 11.02
CA GLU A 62 -9.70 3.42 10.87
C GLU A 62 -8.35 3.06 10.23
N LEU A 63 -8.01 1.76 10.15
CA LEU A 63 -6.78 1.28 9.52
C LEU A 63 -7.01 0.38 8.32
N VAL A 64 -8.11 -0.37 8.31
CA VAL A 64 -8.35 -1.44 7.35
C VAL A 64 -9.49 -1.03 6.44
N ASP A 65 -9.19 -0.84 5.16
CA ASP A 65 -10.18 -0.64 4.11
C ASP A 65 -10.27 -1.88 3.21
N LEU A 66 -11.46 -2.10 2.63
CA LEU A 66 -11.71 -3.19 1.67
C LEU A 66 -11.77 -2.66 0.25
N GLU A 67 -11.03 -3.31 -0.66
CA GLU A 67 -11.04 -2.98 -2.08
C GLU A 67 -11.24 -4.25 -2.93
N ILE A 68 -12.17 -4.20 -3.89
CA ILE A 68 -12.31 -5.25 -4.90
C ILE A 68 -11.44 -4.86 -6.09
N ILE A 69 -10.36 -5.61 -6.33
CA ILE A 69 -9.38 -5.32 -7.39
C ILE A 69 -9.72 -6.01 -8.72
N GLY A 70 -10.74 -6.85 -8.72
CA GLY A 70 -11.21 -7.57 -9.90
C GLY A 70 -12.10 -8.73 -9.52
N GLN A 71 -12.34 -9.61 -10.48
CA GLN A 71 -13.08 -10.85 -10.29
C GLN A 71 -12.31 -12.02 -10.90
N SER A 72 -12.43 -13.18 -10.28
CA SER A 72 -11.94 -14.45 -10.82
C SER A 72 -12.74 -14.84 -12.07
N TYR A 73 -12.26 -15.87 -12.78
CA TYR A 73 -12.98 -16.43 -13.92
C TYR A 73 -14.40 -16.90 -13.58
N GLU A 74 -14.61 -17.41 -12.36
CA GLU A 74 -15.92 -17.85 -11.88
C GLU A 74 -16.75 -16.71 -11.27
N GLY A 75 -16.30 -15.46 -11.39
CA GLY A 75 -17.03 -14.28 -10.92
C GLY A 75 -16.91 -14.01 -9.43
N ARG A 76 -15.95 -14.62 -8.72
CA ARG A 76 -15.70 -14.32 -7.30
C ARG A 76 -14.88 -13.04 -7.19
N ASN A 77 -15.19 -12.19 -6.22
CA ASN A 77 -14.42 -10.98 -6.00
C ASN A 77 -12.98 -11.32 -5.60
N LEU A 78 -12.02 -10.57 -6.15
CA LEU A 78 -10.64 -10.56 -5.67
C LEU A 78 -10.56 -9.42 -4.66
N THR A 79 -10.72 -9.75 -3.39
CA THR A 79 -10.78 -8.76 -2.30
C THR A 79 -9.38 -8.49 -1.74
N CYS A 80 -9.07 -7.22 -1.52
CA CYS A 80 -7.82 -6.73 -0.97
C CYS A 80 -8.08 -5.96 0.32
N LEU A 81 -7.27 -6.24 1.35
CA LEU A 81 -7.18 -5.43 2.55
C LEU A 81 -6.13 -4.32 2.34
N ARG A 82 -6.57 -3.05 2.35
CA ARG A 82 -5.65 -1.91 2.40
C ARG A 82 -5.46 -1.50 3.85
N ILE A 83 -4.27 -1.75 4.39
CA ILE A 83 -3.91 -1.41 5.78
C ILE A 83 -3.03 -0.16 5.80
N THR A 84 -3.55 0.95 6.30
CA THR A 84 -2.84 2.23 6.32
C THR A 84 -3.42 3.17 7.35
N ASN A 85 -2.54 3.95 7.99
CA ASN A 85 -2.97 5.05 8.84
C ASN A 85 -3.17 6.30 7.97
N GLU A 86 -4.42 6.57 7.56
CA GLU A 86 -4.77 7.72 6.71
C GLU A 86 -4.59 9.09 7.40
N LEU A 87 -4.45 9.14 8.74
CA LEU A 87 -4.11 10.38 9.45
C LEU A 87 -2.70 10.90 9.10
N ASN A 88 -1.82 10.01 8.64
CA ASN A 88 -0.51 10.42 8.17
C ASN A 88 -0.58 10.71 6.66
N THR A 89 -0.50 11.99 6.30
CA THR A 89 -0.65 12.50 4.94
C THR A 89 0.65 12.52 4.13
N VAL A 90 1.79 12.12 4.71
CA VAL A 90 3.04 12.02 3.96
C VAL A 90 3.08 10.75 3.11
N GLN A 91 3.88 10.77 2.04
CA GLN A 91 4.07 9.59 1.22
C GLN A 91 4.62 8.42 2.06
N LYS A 92 3.96 7.27 1.96
CA LYS A 92 4.33 6.04 2.66
C LYS A 92 4.98 5.06 1.69
N ALA A 93 5.96 4.29 2.17
CA ALA A 93 6.37 3.09 1.48
C ALA A 93 5.18 2.11 1.42
N LYS A 94 5.08 1.37 0.31
CA LYS A 94 4.00 0.40 0.09
C LYS A 94 4.59 -1.01 0.04
N THR A 95 3.85 -1.96 0.58
CA THR A 95 4.17 -3.39 0.51
C THR A 95 2.91 -4.12 0.08
N LEU A 96 3.06 -5.06 -0.85
CA LEU A 96 1.98 -5.93 -1.29
C LEU A 96 2.29 -7.35 -0.80
N VAL A 97 1.31 -7.96 -0.13
CA VAL A 97 1.33 -9.37 0.25
C VAL A 97 0.21 -10.06 -0.51
N VAL A 98 0.52 -11.19 -1.13
CA VAL A 98 -0.44 -11.97 -1.92
C VAL A 98 -0.30 -13.44 -1.55
N ALA A 99 -1.43 -14.13 -1.42
CA ALA A 99 -1.50 -15.56 -1.14
C ALA A 99 -2.32 -16.28 -2.21
N GLN A 100 -2.25 -17.61 -2.22
CA GLN A 100 -3.08 -18.48 -3.05
C GLN A 100 -2.99 -18.22 -4.58
N HIS A 101 -1.78 -17.97 -5.10
CA HIS A 101 -1.55 -17.90 -6.55
C HIS A 101 -1.79 -19.24 -7.27
N HIS A 102 -1.60 -20.34 -6.55
CA HIS A 102 -1.88 -21.70 -7.01
C HIS A 102 -2.99 -22.25 -6.13
N GLY A 103 -4.07 -22.70 -6.75
CA GLY A 103 -5.21 -23.35 -6.11
C GLY A 103 -5.36 -24.79 -6.57
#